data_AF-A0A836LXG5-F1
#
_entry.id   AF-A0A836LXG5-F1
#
_cell.length_a   1.000
_cell.length_b   1.000
_cell.length_c   1.000
_cell.angle_alpha   90.00
_cell.angle_beta   90.00
_cell.angle_gamma   90.00
#
_symmetry.space_group_name_H-M   'P 1'
#
loop_
_entity.id
_entity.type
_entity.pdbx_description
1 polymer ?
#
loop_
_entity_poly.entity_id
_entity_poly.type
_entity_poly.pdbx_seq_one_letter_code
_entity_poly.pdbx_strand_id
1 'polypeptide(L)'
;PDTKSDTLMPVITRKVAPDSVVYTDSYRSYNVLDVNCFYHERINHSKDFAKGRNHINGVENFWNQAKRILRKYNGIDRNAFPLFIKECEFRFNYGSPKQQLEILLDWTGI
;
A
#
# COMPACT_ATOMS: atom_id res chain seq x y z
N PRO A 1 -10.85 9.34 -8.54
CA PRO A 1 -11.37 8.32 -7.59
C PRO A 1 -11.90 9.02 -6.33
N ASP A 2 -13.01 8.54 -5.78
CA ASP A 2 -13.56 9.08 -4.52
C ASP A 2 -12.78 8.49 -3.34
N THR A 3 -12.29 9.34 -2.44
CA THR A 3 -11.51 8.97 -1.26
C THR A 3 -12.30 9.15 0.03
N LYS A 4 -13.63 9.33 -0.06
CA LYS A 4 -14.52 9.42 1.11
C LYS A 4 -14.59 8.10 1.88
N SER A 5 -14.88 8.22 3.17
CA SER A 5 -15.09 7.10 4.09
C SER A 5 -16.03 6.04 3.52
N ASP A 6 -17.17 6.45 2.93
CA ASP A 6 -18.19 5.54 2.39
C ASP A 6 -17.68 4.65 1.26
N THR A 7 -16.67 5.11 0.50
CA THR A 7 -16.04 4.33 -0.56
C THR A 7 -14.96 3.41 0.00
N LEU A 8 -14.20 3.86 0.99
CA LEU A 8 -13.07 3.12 1.55
C LEU A 8 -13.51 2.00 2.50
N MET A 9 -14.54 2.24 3.33
CA MET A 9 -14.95 1.30 4.37
C MET A 9 -15.33 -0.10 3.86
N PRO A 10 -16.16 -0.24 2.80
CA PRO A 10 -16.49 -1.57 2.27
C PRO A 10 -15.26 -2.33 1.78
N VAL A 11 -14.24 -1.61 1.27
CA VAL A 11 -12.99 -2.23 0.82
C VAL A 11 -12.16 -2.69 2.01
N ILE A 12 -12.04 -1.85 3.04
CA ILE A 12 -11.27 -2.14 4.26
C ILE A 12 -11.88 -3.34 4.99
N THR A 13 -13.17 -3.32 5.30
CA THR A 13 -13.85 -4.41 6.03
C THR A 13 -13.81 -5.74 5.29
N ARG A 14 -13.74 -5.72 3.95
CA ARG A 14 -13.59 -6.94 3.15
C ARG A 14 -12.16 -7.49 3.12
N LYS A 15 -11.15 -6.64 3.34
CA LYS A 15 -9.73 -6.99 3.16
C LYS A 15 -8.95 -7.10 4.47
N VAL A 16 -9.46 -6.51 5.54
CA VAL A 16 -8.84 -6.47 6.86
C VAL A 16 -9.74 -7.23 7.84
N ALA A 17 -9.14 -8.14 8.60
CA ALA A 17 -9.88 -8.89 9.61
C ALA A 17 -10.36 -7.95 10.73
N PRO A 18 -11.59 -8.13 11.25
CA PRO A 18 -12.03 -7.42 12.45
C PRO A 18 -11.03 -7.57 13.60
N ASP A 19 -10.99 -6.57 14.48
CA ASP A 19 -10.07 -6.45 15.63
C ASP A 19 -8.58 -6.33 15.27
N SER A 20 -8.25 -6.17 13.98
CA SER A 20 -6.88 -5.83 13.56
C SER A 20 -6.48 -4.43 14.03
N VAL A 21 -5.18 -4.23 14.27
CA VAL A 21 -4.60 -2.91 14.46
C VAL A 21 -4.32 -2.28 13.09
N VAL A 22 -4.93 -1.14 12.81
CA VAL A 22 -4.80 -0.41 11.56
C VAL A 22 -4.01 0.86 11.82
N TYR A 23 -2.92 1.07 11.08
CA TYR A 23 -2.10 2.26 11.13
C TYR A 23 -2.36 3.14 9.90
N THR A 24 -2.79 4.38 10.09
CA THR A 24 -2.97 5.33 8.97
C THR A 24 -2.36 6.69 9.27
N ASP A 25 -2.30 7.52 8.24
CA ASP A 25 -2.07 8.95 8.43
C ASP A 25 -3.30 9.64 9.06
N SER A 26 -3.19 10.95 9.31
CA SER A 26 -4.27 11.75 9.89
C SER A 26 -5.35 12.18 8.88
N TYR A 27 -5.48 11.52 7.72
CA TYR A 27 -6.46 11.92 6.72
C TYR A 27 -7.90 11.67 7.21
N ARG A 28 -8.77 12.68 7.04
CA ARG A 28 -10.13 12.71 7.64
C ARG A 28 -10.99 11.51 7.28
N SER A 29 -10.81 10.95 6.08
CA SER A 29 -11.60 9.79 5.64
C SER A 29 -11.37 8.54 6.49
N TYR A 30 -10.24 8.44 7.19
CA TYR A 30 -9.95 7.34 8.12
C TYR A 30 -10.56 7.52 9.51
N ASN A 31 -11.19 8.66 9.82
CA ASN A 31 -11.84 8.88 11.12
C ASN A 31 -12.90 7.83 11.45
N VAL A 32 -13.54 7.27 10.42
CA VAL A 32 -14.53 6.20 10.56
C VAL A 32 -13.92 4.92 11.15
N LEU A 33 -12.60 4.71 11.07
CA LEU A 33 -11.93 3.55 11.67
C LEU A 33 -11.95 3.60 13.20
N ASP A 34 -12.01 4.79 13.82
CA ASP A 34 -12.09 4.94 15.29
C ASP A 34 -13.39 4.40 15.88
N VAL A 35 -14.46 4.34 15.08
CA VAL A 35 -15.82 3.97 15.50
C VAL A 35 -16.25 2.60 14.97
N ASN A 36 -15.33 1.88 14.30
CA ASN A 36 -15.56 0.54 13.75
C ASN A 36 -14.76 -0.51 14.53
N CYS A 37 -14.93 -1.79 14.17
CA CYS A 37 -14.29 -2.95 14.80
C CYS A 37 -12.76 -3.05 14.55
N PHE A 38 -12.03 -1.95 14.63
CA PHE A 38 -10.59 -1.88 14.41
C PHE A 38 -9.91 -1.07 15.51
N TYR A 39 -8.72 -1.48 15.91
CA TYR A 39 -7.86 -0.65 16.75
C TYR A 39 -7.11 0.33 15.83
N HIS A 40 -7.45 1.61 15.88
CA HIS A 40 -6.89 2.59 14.96
C HIS A 40 -5.78 3.42 15.62
N GLU A 41 -4.58 3.36 15.04
CA GLU A 41 -3.43 4.15 15.45
C GLU A 41 -3.07 5.16 14.36
N ARG A 42 -3.14 6.45 14.70
CA ARG A 42 -2.87 7.54 13.76
C ARG A 42 -1.45 8.04 13.89
N ILE A 43 -0.80 8.23 12.74
CA ILE A 43 0.56 8.75 12.67
C ILE A 43 0.52 10.10 11.98
N ASN A 44 0.82 11.14 12.76
CA ASN A 44 0.83 12.49 12.25
C ASN A 44 2.23 12.87 11.73
N HIS A 45 2.46 12.71 10.43
CA HIS A 45 3.72 13.06 9.75
C HIS A 45 4.12 14.54 9.88
N SER A 46 3.23 15.44 10.32
CA SER A 46 3.58 16.84 10.61
C SER A 46 4.21 17.05 12.00
N LYS A 47 4.13 16.06 12.89
CA LYS A 47 4.61 16.14 14.28
C LYS A 47 5.56 15.01 14.63
N ASP A 48 5.22 13.78 14.24
CA ASP A 48 5.95 12.57 14.58
C ASP A 48 6.13 11.68 13.33
N PHE A 49 7.37 11.31 13.01
CA PHE A 49 7.70 10.40 11.89
C PHE A 49 7.57 8.92 12.25
N ALA A 50 7.46 8.60 13.54
CA ALA A 50 7.17 7.27 14.06
C ALA A 50 6.75 7.38 15.54
N LYS A 51 5.85 6.51 15.99
CA LYS A 51 5.57 6.30 17.42
C LYS A 51 6.08 4.92 17.82
N GLY A 52 7.36 4.83 18.18
CA GLY A 52 8.03 3.54 18.41
C GLY A 52 8.21 2.74 17.11
N ARG A 53 7.72 1.48 17.06
CA ARG A 53 7.70 0.66 15.83
C ARG A 53 6.49 0.94 14.92
N ASN A 54 5.58 1.81 15.36
CA ASN A 54 4.40 2.16 14.60
C ASN A 54 4.76 3.27 13.62
N HIS A 55 4.90 2.93 12.33
CA HIS A 55 5.14 3.88 11.24
C HIS A 55 4.47 3.39 9.94
N ILE A 56 4.03 4.31 9.08
CA ILE A 56 3.54 3.96 7.73
C ILE A 56 4.64 4.11 6.66
N ASN A 57 5.89 4.35 7.06
CA ASN A 57 7.03 4.60 6.15
C ASN A 57 7.18 3.55 5.05
N GLY A 58 6.82 2.29 5.31
CA GLY A 58 6.85 1.21 4.31
C GLY A 58 5.93 1.48 3.13
N VAL A 59 4.67 1.87 3.40
CA VAL A 59 3.69 2.15 2.34
C VAL A 59 4.03 3.44 1.59
N GLU A 60 4.56 4.44 2.29
CA GLU A 60 5.04 5.68 1.67
C GLU A 60 6.24 5.41 0.75
N ASN A 61 7.22 4.63 1.22
CA ASN A 61 8.38 4.24 0.43
C ASN A 61 7.96 3.44 -0.81
N PHE A 62 7.04 2.49 -0.65
CA PHE A 62 6.47 1.74 -1.77
C PHE A 62 5.90 2.68 -2.83
N TRP A 63 5.01 3.60 -2.43
CA TRP A 63 4.38 4.52 -3.38
C TRP A 63 5.37 5.50 -4.00
N ASN A 64 6.40 5.92 -3.28
CA ASN A 64 7.47 6.77 -3.83
C ASN A 64 8.22 6.05 -4.96
N GLN A 65 8.62 4.79 -4.75
CA GLN A 65 9.31 3.99 -5.75
C GLN A 65 8.39 3.62 -6.92
N ALA A 66 7.17 3.14 -6.64
CA ALA A 66 6.19 2.80 -7.66
C ALA A 66 5.89 3.99 -8.58
N LYS A 67 5.61 5.18 -8.02
CA LYS A 67 5.38 6.39 -8.82
C LYS A 67 6.58 6.75 -9.71
N ARG A 68 7.82 6.54 -9.25
CA ARG A 68 9.03 6.79 -10.04
C ARG A 68 9.14 5.84 -11.24
N ILE A 69 8.78 4.57 -11.05
CA ILE A 69 8.75 3.57 -12.13
C ILE A 69 7.62 3.88 -13.11
N LEU A 70 6.40 4.07 -12.61
CA LEU A 70 5.20 4.24 -13.44
C LEU A 70 5.25 5.52 -14.31
N ARG A 71 5.91 6.59 -13.84
CA ARG A 71 6.09 7.82 -14.63
C ARG A 71 6.87 7.60 -15.93
N LYS A 72 7.70 6.56 -16.02
CA LYS A 72 8.49 6.27 -17.23
C LYS A 72 7.63 5.83 -18.42
N TYR A 73 6.41 5.37 -18.18
CA TYR A 73 5.52 4.85 -19.22
C TYR A 73 4.67 5.94 -19.89
N ASN A 74 4.74 7.21 -19.45
CA ASN A 74 3.98 8.35 -20.01
C ASN A 74 2.45 8.12 -20.09
N GLY A 75 1.92 7.27 -19.23
CA GLY A 75 0.53 6.83 -19.27
C GLY A 75 0.45 5.32 -19.36
N ILE A 76 -0.51 4.74 -18.65
CA ILE A 76 -0.74 3.30 -18.62
C ILE A 76 -2.22 3.10 -18.86
N ASP A 77 -2.58 2.16 -19.74
CA ASP A 77 -3.98 1.81 -19.94
C ASP A 77 -4.63 1.38 -18.63
N ARG A 78 -5.88 1.81 -18.41
CA ARG A 78 -6.58 1.58 -17.14
C ARG A 78 -6.78 0.10 -16.83
N ASN A 79 -6.97 -0.74 -17.86
CA ASN A 79 -7.16 -2.18 -17.68
C ASN A 79 -5.84 -2.88 -17.36
N ALA A 80 -4.71 -2.35 -17.86
CA ALA A 80 -3.39 -2.87 -17.57
C ALA A 80 -2.83 -2.40 -16.22
N PHE A 81 -3.28 -1.23 -15.72
CA PHE A 81 -2.75 -0.61 -14.50
C PHE A 81 -2.62 -1.54 -13.28
N PRO A 82 -3.57 -2.45 -12.98
CA PRO A 82 -3.41 -3.41 -11.89
C PRO A 82 -2.17 -4.30 -12.02
N LEU A 83 -1.81 -4.73 -13.23
CA LEU A 83 -0.63 -5.56 -13.49
C LEU A 83 0.66 -4.79 -13.23
N PHE A 84 0.70 -3.51 -13.60
CA PHE A 84 1.86 -2.64 -13.33
C PHE A 84 2.05 -2.39 -11.83
N ILE A 85 0.97 -2.29 -11.06
CA ILE A 85 1.04 -2.22 -9.60
C ILE A 85 1.56 -3.54 -9.02
N LYS A 86 1.13 -4.69 -9.56
CA LYS A 86 1.67 -6.01 -9.16
C LYS A 86 3.15 -6.17 -9.48
N GLU A 87 3.62 -5.66 -10.62
CA GLU A 87 5.04 -5.62 -10.93
C GLU A 87 5.81 -4.74 -9.93
N CYS A 88 5.29 -3.56 -9.59
CA CYS A 88 5.91 -2.68 -8.59
C CYS A 88 5.96 -3.35 -7.21
N GLU A 89 4.89 -4.04 -6.80
CA GLU A 89 4.82 -4.82 -5.56
C GLU A 89 5.88 -5.91 -5.54
N PHE A 90 6.01 -6.67 -6.64
CA PHE A 90 7.05 -7.68 -6.77
C PHE A 90 8.45 -7.06 -6.65
N ARG A 91 8.74 -6.02 -7.43
CA ARG A 91 10.06 -5.37 -7.38
C ARG A 91 10.40 -4.75 -6.03
N PHE A 92 9.41 -4.31 -5.28
CA PHE A 92 9.60 -3.70 -3.96
C PHE A 92 9.87 -4.75 -2.87
N ASN A 93 9.19 -5.89 -2.93
CA ASN A 93 9.28 -6.93 -1.90
C ASN A 93 10.39 -7.95 -2.16
N TYR A 94 10.81 -8.13 -3.41
CA TYR A 94 11.82 -9.11 -3.80
C TYR A 94 13.13 -8.41 -4.18
N GLY A 95 14.26 -8.99 -3.77
CA GLY A 95 15.58 -8.35 -3.68
C GLY A 95 16.19 -7.80 -4.98
N SER A 96 17.46 -8.09 -5.23
CA SER A 96 18.15 -7.59 -6.42
C SER A 96 17.48 -8.09 -7.72
N PRO A 97 17.67 -7.41 -8.87
CA PRO A 97 17.15 -7.88 -10.16
C PRO A 97 17.55 -9.32 -10.50
N LYS A 98 18.71 -9.77 -10.03
CA LYS A 98 19.17 -11.15 -10.19
C LYS A 98 18.29 -12.13 -9.41
N GLN A 99 18.01 -11.83 -8.14
CA GLN A 99 17.12 -12.64 -7.30
C GLN A 99 15.69 -12.63 -7.82
N GLN A 100 15.21 -11.49 -8.31
CA GLN A 100 13.91 -11.39 -8.96
C GLN A 100 13.82 -12.32 -10.18
N LEU A 101 14.86 -12.35 -11.02
CA LEU A 101 14.92 -13.25 -12.16
C LEU A 101 14.92 -14.72 -11.73
N GLU A 102 15.73 -15.08 -10.73
CA GLU A 102 15.77 -16.44 -10.17
C GLU A 102 14.38 -16.90 -9.69
N ILE A 103 13.65 -16.02 -8.98
CA ILE A 103 12.28 -16.30 -8.51
C ILE A 103 11.30 -16.48 -9.68
N LEU A 104 11.40 -15.64 -10.70
CA LEU A 104 10.51 -15.74 -11.87
C LEU A 104 10.77 -17.04 -12.67
N LEU A 105 12.03 -17.46 -12.78
CA LEU A 105 12.38 -18.73 -13.42
C LEU A 105 11.79 -19.91 -12.64
N ASP A 106 11.97 -19.93 -11.32
CA ASP A 106 11.40 -20.95 -10.44
C ASP A 106 9.87 -21.04 -10.57
N TRP A 107 9.17 -19.91 -10.53
CA TRP A 107 7.70 -19.88 -10.64
C TRP A 107 7.16 -20.27 -12.02
N THR A 108 7.96 -20.07 -13.07
CA THR A 108 7.57 -20.43 -14.44
C THR A 108 7.98 -21.85 -14.83
N GLY A 109 8.73 -22.55 -13.97
CA GLY A 109 9.17 -23.92 -14.19
C GLY A 109 10.18 -24.06 -15.33
N ILE A 110 10.94 -22.99 -15.60
CA ILE A 110 12.00 -22.93 -16.64
C ILE A 110 13.35 -23.26 -16.01
#